data_AF-A0A380DL42-F1
#
_entry.id   AF-A0A380DL42-F1
#
_cell.length_a   1.000
_cell.length_b   1.000
_cell.length_c   1.000
_cell.angle_alpha   90.00
_cell.angle_beta   90.00
_cell.angle_gamma   90.00
#
_symmetry.space_group_name_H-M   'P 1'
#
loop_
_entity.id
_entity.type
_entity.pdbx_description
1 polymer ?
#
loop_
_entity_poly.entity_id
_entity_poly.type
_entity_poly.pdbx_seq_one_letter_code
_entity_poly.pdbx_strand_id
1 'polypeptide(L)' 'MMKFSVIVPTYNSEKYITELLNSLAKQDFPKTEFEVVVVDDCSTDQTLQIVEK' A
#
# COMPACT_ATOMS: atom_id res chain seq x y z
N MET A 1 -7.50 1.79 19.11
CA MET A 1 -8.41 2.64 18.31
C MET A 1 -7.62 3.07 17.08
N MET A 2 -8.21 2.99 15.89
CA MET A 2 -7.52 3.43 14.67
C MET A 2 -7.39 4.95 14.67
N LYS A 3 -6.17 5.46 14.42
CA LYS A 3 -5.85 6.89 14.50
C LYS A 3 -5.87 7.56 13.14
N PHE A 4 -5.43 6.86 12.09
CA PHE A 4 -5.46 7.35 10.72
C PHE A 4 -5.40 6.20 9.72
N SER A 5 -5.70 6.50 8.47
CA SER A 5 -5.61 5.60 7.33
C SER A 5 -4.65 6.20 6.30
N VAL A 6 -3.76 5.39 5.74
CA VAL A 6 -2.89 5.77 4.61
C VAL A 6 -3.55 5.25 3.34
N ILE A 7 -4.00 6.16 2.49
CA ILE A 7 -4.62 5.80 1.21
C ILE A 7 -3.54 5.84 0.12
N VAL A 8 -3.39 4.73 -0.60
CA VAL A 8 -2.44 4.57 -1.69
C VAL A 8 -3.21 4.40 -3.00
N PRO A 9 -3.54 5.49 -3.71
CA PRO A 9 -4.05 5.39 -5.07
C PRO A 9 -2.93 4.90 -6.00
N THR A 10 -3.24 3.96 -6.88
CA THR A 10 -2.25 3.37 -7.78
C THR A 10 -2.83 3.06 -9.15
N TYR A 11 -1.99 3.22 -10.17
CA TYR A 11 -2.23 2.79 -11.55
C TYR A 11 -0.86 2.46 -12.17
N ASN A 12 -0.69 1.23 -12.67
CA ASN A 12 0.53 0.74 -13.31
C ASN A 12 1.83 1.10 -12.56
N SER A 13 1.90 0.77 -11.27
CA SER A 13 2.98 1.13 -10.35
C SER A 13 3.85 -0.06 -9.92
N GLU A 14 3.92 -1.13 -10.72
CA GLU A 14 4.66 -2.36 -10.38
C GLU A 14 6.12 -2.10 -9.95
N LYS A 15 6.74 -1.04 -10.48
CA LYS A 15 8.14 -0.65 -10.19
C LYS A 15 8.33 -0.06 -8.80
N TYR A 16 7.30 0.50 -8.19
CA TYR A 16 7.40 1.31 -6.97
C TYR A 16 6.58 0.74 -5.80
N ILE A 17 5.48 0.04 -6.10
CA ILE A 17 4.51 -0.38 -5.09
C ILE A 17 5.14 -1.28 -4.01
N THR A 18 6.10 -2.13 -4.39
CA THR A 18 6.87 -2.96 -3.43
C THR A 18 7.67 -2.11 -2.45
N GLU A 19 8.39 -1.08 -2.93
CA GLU A 19 9.21 -0.23 -2.07
C GLU A 19 8.32 0.59 -1.12
N LEU A 20 7.21 1.12 -1.63
CA LEU A 20 6.24 1.87 -0.84
C LEU A 20 5.65 1.02 0.29
N LEU A 21 5.13 -0.18 -0.02
CA LEU A 21 4.55 -1.09 0.97
C LEU A 21 5.59 -1.52 2.02
N ASN A 22 6.83 -1.77 1.60
CA ASN A 22 7.94 -2.05 2.51
C ASN A 22 8.28 -0.87 3.42
N SER A 23 8.19 0.37 2.93
CA SER A 23 8.39 1.58 3.71
C SER A 23 7.29 1.75 4.78
N LEU A 24 6.02 1.53 4.41
CA LEU A 24 4.89 1.57 5.34
C LEU A 24 4.97 0.46 6.40
N ALA A 25 5.44 -0.73 6.04
CA ALA A 25 5.60 -1.85 6.97
C ALA A 25 6.73 -1.65 8.01
N LYS A 26 7.65 -0.72 7.74
CA LYS A 26 8.82 -0.39 8.56
C LYS A 26 8.64 0.82 9.47
N GLN A 27 7.47 1.48 9.47
CA GLN A 27 7.20 2.60 10.38
C GLN A 27 7.34 2.16 11.84
N ASP A 28 7.85 3.06 12.68
CA ASP A 28 7.98 2.90 14.13
C ASP A 28 6.66 3.15 14.88
N PHE A 29 5.60 3.51 14.15
CA PHE A 29 4.25 3.69 14.67
C PHE A 29 3.55 2.34 14.93
N PRO A 30 2.69 2.22 15.97
CA PRO A 30 1.98 0.98 16.25
C PRO A 30 1.10 0.51 15.08
N LYS A 31 1.41 -0.68 14.53
CA LYS A 31 0.70 -1.28 13.37
C LYS A 31 -0.78 -1.55 13.62
N THR A 32 -1.21 -1.61 14.87
CA THR A 32 -2.61 -1.79 15.28
C THR A 32 -3.39 -0.48 15.36
N GLU A 33 -2.72 0.67 15.16
CA GLU A 33 -3.31 2.00 15.28
C GLU A 33 -3.47 2.72 13.94
N PHE A 34 -3.05 2.12 12.82
CA PHE A 34 -3.32 2.62 11.48
C PHE A 34 -3.60 1.49 10.50
N GLU A 35 -4.22 1.83 9.38
CA GLU A 35 -4.43 0.93 8.25
C GLU A 35 -3.83 1.52 6.97
N VAL A 36 -3.55 0.65 6.00
CA VAL A 36 -3.16 1.02 4.65
C VAL A 36 -4.24 0.52 3.70
N VAL A 37 -4.82 1.42 2.92
CA VAL A 37 -5.84 1.11 1.93
C VAL A 37 -5.26 1.40 0.55
N VAL A 38 -5.03 0.34 -0.23
CA VAL A 38 -4.58 0.47 -1.62
C VAL A 38 -5.82 0.54 -2.51
N VAL A 39 -5.88 1.56 -3.37
CA VAL A 39 -6.98 1.76 -4.33
C VAL A 39 -6.39 1.73 -5.73
N ASP A 40 -6.65 0.65 -6.45
CA ASP A 40 -6.16 0.46 -7.81
C ASP A 40 -7.18 0.95 -8.85
N ASP A 41 -6.70 1.71 -9.84
CA ASP A 41 -7.50 2.26 -10.94
C ASP A 41 -7.42 1.38 -12.21
N CYS A 42 -7.72 0.08 -12.05
CA CYS A 42 -7.68 -0.91 -13.14
C CYS A 42 -6.30 -1.02 -13.80
N SER A 43 -5.25 -1.22 -13.00
CA SER A 43 -3.90 -1.47 -13.51
C SER A 43 -3.89 -2.67 -14.47
N THR A 44 -3.07 -2.55 -15.51
CA THR A 44 -2.88 -3.57 -16.55
C THR A 44 -1.53 -4.30 -16.43
N ASP A 45 -0.66 -3.83 -15.53
CA ASP A 45 0.65 -4.42 -15.23
C ASP A 45 0.57 -5.35 -14.00
N GLN A 46 1.73 -5.65 -13.37
CA GLN A 46 1.77 -6.54 -12.21
C GLN A 46 1.41 -5.88 -10.87
N THR A 47 0.91 -4.64 -10.85
CA THR A 47 0.64 -3.90 -9.61
C THR A 47 -0.27 -4.67 -8.66
N LEU A 48 -1.42 -5.16 -9.14
CA LEU A 48 -2.39 -5.88 -8.31
C LEU A 48 -1.80 -7.17 -7.73
N GLN A 49 -1.10 -7.94 -8.56
CA GLN A 49 -0.46 -9.19 -8.16
C GLN A 49 0.62 -8.97 -7.09
N ILE A 50 1.30 -7.83 -7.11
CA ILE A 50 2.28 -7.45 -6.09
C ILE A 50 1.58 -7.06 -4.78
N VAL A 51 0.44 -6.35 -4.85
CA VAL A 51 -0.33 -5.90 -3.67
C VAL A 51 -1.03 -7.06 -2.96
N GLU A 52 -1.52 -8.07 -3.68
CA GLU A 52 -2.25 -9.21 -3.11
C GLU A 52 -1.35 -10.32 -2.51
N LYS A 53 -0.03 -10.14 -2.54
CA LYS A 53 0.96 -11.13 -2.08
C LYS A 53 1.28 -10.99 -0.59
#